data_AF-A0A356J621-F1
#
_entry.id   AF-A0A356J621-F1
#
_cell.length_a   1.000
_cell.length_b   1.000
_cell.length_c   1.000
_cell.angle_alpha   90.00
_cell.angle_beta   90.00
_cell.angle_gamma   90.00
#
_symmetry.space_group_name_H-M   'P 1'
#
loop_
_entity.id
_entity.type
_entity.pdbx_description
1 polymer ?
#
loop_
_entity_poly.entity_id
_entity_poly.type
_entity_poly.pdbx_seq_one_letter_code
_entity_poly.pdbx_strand_id
1 'polypeptide(L)' 'MSNIHDKDQDGLTDLLEVFYGTNAENSDTDGDGQTDGEEVLQGTNPRGKGSLFGFGLESL' A
#
# COMPACT_ATOMS: atom_id res chain seq x y z
N MET A 1 11.73 16.28 -12.99
CA MET A 1 10.66 16.32 -11.97
C MET A 1 10.18 14.91 -11.76
N SER A 2 10.69 14.23 -10.74
CA SER A 2 10.04 13.01 -10.27
C SER A 2 8.82 13.49 -9.49
N ASN A 3 7.62 13.32 -10.05
CA ASN A 3 6.37 13.64 -9.37
C ASN A 3 6.10 12.53 -8.34
N ILE A 4 6.96 12.49 -7.32
CA ILE A 4 6.87 11.66 -6.11
C ILE A 4 5.85 12.28 -5.15
N HIS A 5 4.69 12.73 -5.66
CA HIS A 5 3.62 13.17 -4.76
C HIS A 5 3.26 11.96 -3.91
N ASP A 6 3.34 12.18 -2.61
CA ASP A 6 2.90 11.32 -1.53
C ASP A 6 1.97 12.24 -0.74
N LYS A 7 0.68 12.15 -1.07
CA LYS A 7 -0.30 13.18 -0.75
C LYS A 7 -0.80 13.08 0.69
N ASP A 8 -0.83 11.88 1.24
CA ASP A 8 -1.13 11.59 2.64
C ASP A 8 0.13 11.42 3.52
N GLN A 9 1.33 11.43 2.91
CA GLN A 9 2.63 11.44 3.59
C GLN A 9 2.90 10.16 4.37
N ASP A 10 2.45 9.03 3.82
CA ASP A 10 2.52 7.72 4.44
C ASP A 10 3.78 6.94 4.02
N GLY A 11 4.55 7.48 3.07
CA GLY A 11 5.78 6.88 2.53
C GLY A 11 5.57 6.10 1.23
N LEU A 12 4.34 6.03 0.72
CA LEU A 12 3.96 5.47 -0.57
C LEU A 12 3.56 6.61 -1.51
N THR A 13 4.24 6.73 -2.65
CA THR A 13 3.85 7.78 -3.61
C THR A 13 2.50 7.44 -4.25
N ASP A 14 1.71 8.45 -4.64
CA ASP A 14 0.41 8.31 -5.31
C ASP A 14 0.43 7.30 -6.49
N LEU A 15 1.55 7.23 -7.22
CA LEU A 15 1.72 6.29 -8.33
C LEU A 15 1.81 4.82 -7.87
N LEU A 16 2.53 4.59 -6.77
CA LEU A 16 2.62 3.28 -6.15
C LEU A 16 1.29 2.92 -5.50
N GLU A 17 0.62 3.88 -4.89
CA GLU A 17 -0.72 3.66 -4.35
C GLU A 17 -1.72 3.23 -5.41
N VAL A 18 -1.72 3.88 -6.58
CA VAL A 18 -2.53 3.43 -7.72
C VAL A 18 -2.14 2.02 -8.18
N PHE A 19 -0.85 1.67 -8.11
CA PHE A 19 -0.36 0.34 -8.47
C PHE A 19 -0.80 -0.75 -7.48
N TYR A 20 -0.78 -0.45 -6.17
CA TYR A 20 -1.26 -1.33 -5.10
C TYR A 20 -2.78 -1.28 -4.92
N GLY A 21 -3.42 -0.28 -5.53
CA GLY A 21 -4.85 0.00 -5.44
C GLY A 21 -5.27 0.63 -4.12
N THR A 22 -4.37 1.27 -3.39
CA THR A 22 -4.66 2.03 -2.18
C THR A 22 -5.18 3.43 -2.53
N ASN A 23 -5.47 4.25 -1.52
CA ASN A 23 -6.06 5.55 -1.69
C ASN A 23 -5.10 6.67 -1.32
N ALA A 24 -4.62 7.41 -2.33
CA ALA A 24 -3.68 8.53 -2.18
C ALA A 24 -4.17 9.75 -1.38
N GLU A 25 -5.30 9.67 -0.72
CA GLU A 25 -5.74 10.68 0.24
C GLU A 25 -5.90 10.10 1.65
N ASN A 26 -5.51 8.84 1.84
CA ASN A 26 -5.74 8.10 3.07
C ASN A 26 -4.56 7.17 3.34
N SER A 27 -3.74 7.59 4.29
CA SER A 27 -2.52 6.90 4.69
C SER A 27 -2.72 5.47 5.16
N ASP A 28 -3.93 5.07 5.54
CA ASP A 28 -4.30 3.74 6.01
C ASP A 28 -5.59 3.32 5.29
N THR A 29 -5.45 2.72 4.10
CA THR A 29 -6.59 2.44 3.23
C THR A 29 -7.54 1.40 3.82
N ASP A 30 -7.02 0.44 4.58
CA ASP A 30 -7.80 -0.65 5.15
C ASP A 30 -8.31 -0.37 6.58
N GLY A 31 -7.77 0.67 7.23
CA GLY A 31 -8.16 1.15 8.54
C GLY A 31 -7.68 0.26 9.68
N ASP A 32 -6.62 -0.53 9.50
CA ASP A 32 -6.10 -1.44 10.51
C ASP A 32 -5.10 -0.79 11.49
N GLY A 33 -4.67 0.44 11.20
CA GLY A 33 -3.75 1.23 11.99
C GLY A 33 -2.30 1.17 11.53
N GLN A 34 -1.99 0.51 10.42
CA GLN A 34 -0.72 0.60 9.71
C GLN A 34 -0.88 1.43 8.44
N THR A 35 0.17 2.15 8.04
CA THR A 35 0.09 2.93 6.80
C THR A 35 0.30 2.07 5.56
N ASP A 36 -0.30 2.45 4.43
CA ASP A 36 -0.18 1.71 3.17
C ASP A 36 1.31 1.58 2.77
N GLY A 37 2.11 2.63 2.99
CA GLY A 37 3.56 2.65 2.82
C GLY A 37 4.32 1.70 3.74
N GLU A 38 3.99 1.66 5.03
CA GLU A 38 4.58 0.70 5.97
C GLU A 38 4.25 -0.74 5.58
N GLU A 39 3.01 -0.99 5.20
CA GLU A 39 2.54 -2.31 4.80
C GLU A 39 3.25 -2.82 3.55
N VAL A 40 3.37 -1.98 2.51
CA VAL A 40 4.12 -2.32 1.30
C VAL A 40 5.59 -2.59 1.62
N LEU A 41 6.21 -1.81 2.51
CA LEU A 41 7.60 -2.02 2.94
C LEU A 41 7.77 -3.35 3.70
N GLN A 42 6.77 -3.73 4.49
CA GLN A 42 6.74 -4.99 5.24
C GLN A 42 6.28 -6.20 4.40
N GLY A 43 5.74 -5.98 3.21
CA GLY A 43 5.14 -7.02 2.37
C GLY A 43 3.78 -7.51 2.89
N THR A 44 3.09 -6.70 3.71
CA THR A 44 1.68 -6.89 4.11
C THR A 44 0.77 -6.14 3.15
N ASN A 45 -0.50 -6.54 3.11
CA ASN A 45 -1.44 -6.05 2.11
C ASN A 45 -2.07 -4.71 2.55
N PRO A 46 -1.75 -3.58 1.89
CA PRO A 46 -2.24 -2.25 2.25
C PRO A 46 -3.75 -2.03 2.01
N ARG A 47 -4.46 -3.07 1.54
CA ARG A 47 -5.90 -3.00 1.26
C ARG A 47 -6.73 -3.85 2.20
N GLY A 48 -6.11 -4.49 3.17
CA GLY A 48 -6.78 -5.46 4.02
C GLY A 48 -5.80 -6.46 4.59
N LYS A 49 -6.18 -7.09 5.69
CA LYS A 49 -5.46 -8.22 6.29
C LYS A 49 -4.95 -9.25 5.27
N GLY A 50 -3.64 -9.49 5.29
CA GLY A 50 -2.98 -10.50 4.47
C GLY A 50 -1.55 -10.12 4.12
N SER A 51 -0.88 -10.95 3.31
CA SER A 51 0.41 -10.59 2.71
C SER A 51 0.20 -10.06 1.31
N LEU A 52 0.90 -8.98 0.96
CA LEU A 52 0.97 -8.42 -0.39
C LEU A 52 1.47 -9.46 -1.41
N PHE A 53 2.35 -10.36 -0.96
CA PHE A 53 2.89 -11.48 -1.75
C PHE A 53 1.97 -12.71 -1.78
N GLY A 54 0.80 -12.66 -1.13
CA GLY A 54 -0.18 -13.77 -1.09
C GLY A 54 -1.03 -13.94 -2.35
N PHE A 55 -0.97 -13.02 -3.31
CA PHE A 55 -1.77 -13.08 -4.54
C PHE A 55 -1.20 -13.98 -5.65
N GLY A 56 -0.47 -15.06 -5.35
CA GLY A 56 -0.12 -15.97 -6.46
C GLY A 56 0.67 -17.26 -6.30
N LEU A 57 1.15 -17.72 -5.13
CA LEU A 57 2.03 -18.92 -5.13
C LEU A 57 1.78 -20.01 -4.06
N GLU A 58 0.67 -20.03 -3.33
CA GLU A 58 0.33 -21.21 -2.50
C GLU A 58 -1.05 -21.77 -2.87
N SER A 59 -1.12 -22.43 -4.03
CA SER A 59 -2.02 -23.55 -4.35
C SER A 59 -1.68 -24.11 -5.74
N LEU A 60 -0.66 -24.96 -5.83
CA LEU A 60 -0.57 -25.99 -6.87
C LEU A 60 -0.37 -27.35 -6.19
#